data_AF-A0A399ZHY3-F1
#
_entry.id   AF-A0A399ZHY3-F1
#
_cell.length_a   1.000
_cell.length_b   1.000
_cell.length_c   1.000
_cell.angle_alpha   90.00
_cell.angle_beta   90.00
_cell.angle_gamma   90.00
#
_symmetry.space_group_name_H-M   'P 1'
#
loop_
_entity.id
_entity.type
_entity.pdbx_description
1 polymer ?
#
loop_
_entity_poly.entity_id
_entity_poly.type
_entity_poly.pdbx_seq_one_letter_code
_entity_poly.pdbx_strand_id
1 'polypeptide(L)'
;APAFVYPFQLLSATWGSAQPRGVFAPERADQEATYQIGIAALGLTIVALALLFRKGRAAARANPAYRVTVVNVLCALILAGLMLPWLEPLWNFTLAFVLQYPFQLLSFVGLALALVAGALIAIDERFAEIPLLAALVIVPLLAAYPYLAPQFLDLNPTGPALAIFNDELALLDAKIVRPPGVWRHGATVELDLTWQALKQPNRDYTVFMRMVDENGTQWGATDEKPQGGALSTLKLQSGAVISDTHSVQINLDGPPEGYHLLLGLYPTATGQPAPTETGATEIRIDQNP
;
A
#
# COMPACT_ATOMS: atom_id res chain seq x y z
N ALA A 1 -14.07 4.92 -4.80
CA ALA A 1 -14.59 3.69 -5.43
C ALA A 1 -13.86 2.49 -4.83
N PRO A 2 -14.43 1.27 -4.85
CA PRO A 2 -13.75 0.08 -4.35
C PRO A 2 -12.46 -0.21 -5.13
N ALA A 3 -11.41 -0.58 -4.42
CA ALA A 3 -10.07 -0.85 -4.92
C ALA A 3 -9.96 -2.25 -5.55
N PHE A 4 -9.97 -2.35 -6.88
CA PHE A 4 -9.80 -3.64 -7.59
C PHE A 4 -8.33 -3.95 -7.88
N VAL A 5 -7.99 -5.24 -7.87
CA VAL A 5 -6.63 -5.76 -8.09
C VAL A 5 -6.49 -6.23 -9.55
N TYR A 6 -5.35 -5.94 -10.18
CA TYR A 6 -5.07 -6.40 -11.54
C TYR A 6 -4.57 -7.84 -11.59
N PRO A 7 -4.83 -8.58 -12.68
CA PRO A 7 -4.32 -9.94 -12.84
C PRO A 7 -2.80 -10.06 -12.68
N PHE A 8 -2.03 -9.07 -13.14
CA PHE A 8 -0.56 -9.09 -13.02
C PHE A 8 -0.08 -8.86 -11.58
N GLN A 9 -0.82 -8.09 -10.78
CA GLN A 9 -0.49 -7.80 -9.38
C GLN A 9 -0.64 -9.02 -8.47
N LEU A 10 -1.50 -9.97 -8.85
CA LEU A 10 -1.66 -11.23 -8.13
C LEU A 10 -0.45 -12.17 -8.27
N LEU A 11 0.41 -11.98 -9.28
CA LEU A 11 1.44 -12.96 -9.68
C LEU A 11 2.87 -12.60 -9.26
N SER A 12 3.18 -11.35 -8.92
CA SER A 12 4.48 -11.00 -8.33
C SER A 12 4.45 -9.69 -7.54
N ALA A 13 5.24 -9.64 -6.46
CA ALA A 13 5.50 -8.46 -5.64
C ALA A 13 6.45 -7.43 -6.29
N THR A 14 7.23 -7.82 -7.30
CA THR A 14 8.39 -7.04 -7.78
C THR A 14 8.06 -6.10 -8.93
N TRP A 15 6.78 -5.90 -9.28
CA TRP A 15 6.38 -5.06 -10.42
C TRP A 15 6.41 -3.55 -10.14
N GLY A 16 7.06 -3.11 -9.06
CA GLY A 16 7.21 -1.70 -8.72
C GLY A 16 5.88 -0.98 -8.52
N SER A 17 5.93 0.33 -8.37
CA SER A 17 4.82 1.29 -8.20
C SER A 17 3.80 1.35 -9.38
N ALA A 18 3.68 0.28 -10.15
CA ALA A 18 2.76 0.15 -11.27
C ALA A 18 1.29 0.04 -10.80
N GLN A 19 0.67 1.22 -10.83
CA GLN A 19 -0.71 1.52 -10.48
C GLN A 19 -1.75 0.57 -11.09
N PRO A 20 -2.75 0.12 -10.31
CA PRO A 20 -4.03 -0.29 -10.85
C PRO A 20 -4.67 0.87 -11.65
N ARG A 21 -5.20 0.64 -12.85
CA ARG A 21 -6.16 1.59 -13.48
C ARG A 21 -7.57 1.43 -12.86
N GLY A 22 -8.34 2.51 -12.81
CA GLY A 22 -9.63 2.55 -12.10
C GLY A 22 -9.49 3.43 -10.86
N VAL A 23 -10.51 4.24 -10.58
CA VAL A 23 -10.44 5.44 -9.72
C VAL A 23 -10.06 5.10 -8.27
N PHE A 24 -8.76 4.94 -8.05
CA PHE A 24 -8.08 5.37 -6.86
C PHE A 24 -7.90 6.88 -6.97
N ALA A 25 -8.21 7.61 -5.90
CA ALA A 25 -7.65 8.94 -5.77
C ALA A 25 -6.11 8.79 -5.93
N PRO A 26 -5.45 9.57 -6.80
CA PRO A 26 -3.99 9.51 -6.99
C PRO A 26 -3.21 9.62 -5.66
N GLU A 27 -3.89 10.15 -4.65
CA GLU A 27 -3.62 10.33 -3.22
C GLU A 27 -3.25 9.06 -2.40
N ARG A 28 -3.49 7.82 -2.88
CA ARG A 28 -3.19 6.58 -2.10
C ARG A 28 -2.32 5.55 -2.84
N ALA A 29 -1.44 6.04 -3.71
CA ALA A 29 -0.60 5.27 -4.63
C ALA A 29 0.61 4.55 -3.99
N ASP A 30 0.90 4.87 -2.74
CA ASP A 30 2.21 4.76 -2.09
C ASP A 30 2.27 3.71 -0.98
N GLN A 31 1.13 3.24 -0.46
CA GLN A 31 1.15 2.06 0.39
C GLN A 31 1.60 0.87 -0.46
N GLU A 32 2.76 0.30 -0.12
CA GLU A 32 3.36 -0.94 -0.63
C GLU A 32 2.46 -2.18 -0.38
N ALA A 33 1.16 -2.07 -0.64
CA ALA A 33 0.20 -3.13 -0.51
C ALA A 33 0.53 -4.18 -1.57
N THR A 34 1.29 -5.18 -1.16
CA THR A 34 1.72 -6.27 -2.01
C THR A 34 0.54 -7.21 -2.21
N TYR A 35 -0.25 -7.00 -3.27
CA TYR A 35 -1.46 -7.79 -3.56
C TYR A 35 -1.20 -9.18 -4.15
N GLN A 36 0.00 -9.73 -3.98
CA GLN A 36 0.35 -11.02 -4.57
C GLN A 36 -0.28 -12.19 -3.81
N ILE A 37 -0.57 -13.27 -4.53
CA ILE A 37 -1.04 -14.54 -3.97
C ILE A 37 0.10 -15.30 -3.24
N GLY A 38 1.35 -14.94 -3.54
CA GLY A 38 2.56 -15.53 -2.97
C GLY A 38 3.11 -16.67 -3.85
N ILE A 39 4.39 -16.55 -4.23
CA ILE A 39 5.05 -17.51 -5.14
C ILE A 39 5.08 -18.91 -4.55
N ALA A 40 5.29 -19.05 -3.23
CA ALA A 40 5.30 -20.35 -2.57
C ALA A 40 3.94 -21.06 -2.64
N ALA A 41 2.83 -20.34 -2.36
CA ALA A 41 1.49 -20.89 -2.41
C ALA A 41 1.08 -21.29 -3.84
N LEU A 42 1.38 -20.43 -4.83
CA LEU A 42 1.16 -20.73 -6.25
C LEU A 42 2.00 -21.94 -6.71
N GLY A 43 3.28 -21.97 -6.36
CA GLY A 43 4.19 -23.05 -6.73
C GLY A 43 3.74 -24.41 -6.18
N LEU A 44 3.41 -24.49 -4.89
CA LEU A 44 2.91 -25.71 -4.26
C LEU A 44 1.56 -26.15 -4.87
N THR A 45 0.69 -25.19 -5.21
CA THR A 45 -0.58 -25.47 -5.90
C THR A 45 -0.35 -26.08 -7.28
N ILE A 46 0.59 -25.54 -8.06
CA ILE A 46 0.95 -26.07 -9.39
C ILE A 46 1.51 -27.49 -9.25
N VAL A 47 2.37 -27.75 -8.27
CA VAL A 47 2.92 -29.09 -8.01
C VAL A 47 1.80 -30.07 -7.65
N ALA A 48 0.87 -29.68 -6.77
CA ALA A 48 -0.27 -30.52 -6.39
C ALA A 48 -1.13 -30.90 -7.61
N LEU A 49 -1.45 -29.92 -8.47
CA LEU A 49 -2.19 -30.16 -9.71
C LEU A 49 -1.40 -31.04 -10.68
N ALA A 50 -0.10 -30.79 -10.88
CA ALA A 50 0.74 -31.57 -11.78
C ALA A 50 0.83 -33.04 -11.36
N LEU A 51 0.95 -33.32 -10.05
CA LEU A 51 0.97 -34.69 -9.53
C LEU A 51 -0.38 -35.40 -9.74
N LEU A 52 -1.50 -34.70 -9.52
CA LEU A 52 -2.84 -35.23 -9.82
C LEU A 52 -3.03 -35.51 -11.31
N PHE A 53 -2.59 -34.60 -12.19
CA PHE A 53 -2.65 -34.80 -13.64
C PHE A 53 -1.78 -35.98 -14.09
N ARG A 54 -0.58 -36.15 -13.52
CA ARG A 54 0.34 -37.25 -13.83
C ARG A 54 -0.26 -38.63 -13.53
N LYS A 55 -1.10 -38.74 -12.48
CA LYS A 55 -1.79 -40.00 -12.13
C LYS A 55 -2.89 -40.40 -13.13
N GLY A 56 -3.32 -39.48 -14.00
CA GLY A 56 -4.44 -39.69 -14.92
C GLY A 56 -5.81 -39.46 -14.24
N ARG A 57 -6.81 -39.04 -15.03
CA ARG A 57 -8.11 -38.54 -14.51
C ARG A 57 -8.84 -39.52 -13.60
N ALA A 58 -8.83 -40.81 -13.91
CA ALA A 58 -9.53 -41.83 -13.14
C ALA A 58 -8.87 -42.05 -11.76
N ALA A 59 -7.55 -42.23 -11.72
CA ALA A 59 -6.81 -42.42 -10.48
C ALA A 59 -6.75 -41.14 -9.62
N ALA A 60 -6.71 -39.96 -10.26
CA ALA A 60 -6.81 -38.68 -9.57
C ALA A 60 -8.13 -38.57 -8.81
N ARG A 61 -9.27 -38.85 -9.45
CA ARG A 61 -10.60 -38.77 -8.81
C ARG A 61 -10.81 -39.77 -7.67
N ALA A 62 -10.08 -40.89 -7.69
CA ALA A 62 -10.10 -41.87 -6.62
C ALA A 62 -9.27 -41.45 -5.38
N ASN A 63 -8.34 -40.50 -5.53
CA ASN A 63 -7.54 -40.01 -4.42
C ASN A 63 -8.41 -39.14 -3.47
N PRO A 64 -8.35 -39.35 -2.14
CA PRO A 64 -9.15 -38.60 -1.18
C PRO A 64 -8.87 -37.08 -1.20
N ALA A 65 -7.66 -36.67 -1.55
CA ALA A 65 -7.26 -35.28 -1.63
C ALA A 65 -7.82 -34.55 -2.86
N TYR A 66 -8.27 -35.27 -3.90
CA TYR A 66 -8.71 -34.67 -5.15
C TYR A 66 -9.83 -33.65 -4.96
N ARG A 67 -10.84 -33.97 -4.14
CA ARG A 67 -11.96 -33.06 -3.87
C ARG A 67 -11.49 -31.82 -3.14
N VAL A 68 -10.64 -31.97 -2.14
CA VAL A 68 -10.07 -30.85 -1.37
C VAL A 68 -9.27 -29.94 -2.30
N THR A 69 -8.40 -30.49 -3.14
CA THR A 69 -7.59 -29.72 -4.09
C THR A 69 -8.46 -28.96 -5.08
N VAL A 70 -9.41 -29.65 -5.75
CA VAL A 70 -10.25 -29.01 -6.78
C VAL A 70 -11.14 -27.93 -6.17
N VAL A 71 -11.79 -28.19 -5.04
CA VAL A 71 -12.67 -27.20 -4.38
C VAL A 71 -11.88 -25.96 -3.96
N ASN A 72 -10.70 -26.13 -3.36
CA ASN A 72 -9.91 -24.99 -2.91
C ASN A 72 -9.27 -24.21 -4.06
N VAL A 73 -8.83 -24.89 -5.13
CA VAL A 73 -8.35 -24.19 -6.35
C VAL A 73 -9.48 -23.41 -7.00
N LEU A 74 -10.68 -23.99 -7.13
CA LEU A 74 -11.84 -23.27 -7.67
C LEU A 74 -12.24 -22.09 -6.76
N CYS A 75 -12.24 -22.28 -5.45
CA CYS A 75 -12.51 -21.22 -4.48
C CYS A 75 -11.49 -20.08 -4.63
N ALA A 76 -10.19 -20.38 -4.68
CA ALA A 76 -9.13 -19.40 -4.90
C ALA A 76 -9.30 -18.65 -6.22
N LEU A 77 -9.65 -19.34 -7.32
CA LEU A 77 -9.90 -18.72 -8.62
C LEU A 77 -11.13 -17.81 -8.62
N ILE A 78 -12.22 -18.22 -7.96
CA ILE A 78 -13.44 -17.41 -7.82
C ILE A 78 -13.14 -16.15 -7.01
N LEU A 79 -12.46 -16.30 -5.87
CA LEU A 79 -12.06 -15.17 -5.02
C LEU A 79 -11.10 -14.22 -5.74
N ALA A 80 -10.10 -14.74 -6.45
CA ALA A 80 -9.22 -13.96 -7.32
C ALA A 80 -9.99 -13.23 -8.42
N GLY A 81 -10.95 -13.89 -9.06
CA GLY A 81 -11.83 -13.30 -10.07
C GLY A 81 -12.66 -12.16 -9.51
N LEU A 82 -13.24 -12.33 -8.32
CA LEU A 82 -13.99 -11.29 -7.59
C LEU A 82 -13.14 -10.05 -7.33
N MET A 83 -11.81 -10.16 -7.21
CA MET A 83 -10.94 -8.99 -7.03
C MET A 83 -10.70 -8.19 -8.31
N LEU A 84 -11.11 -8.69 -9.49
CA LEU A 84 -10.85 -8.05 -10.77
C LEU A 84 -11.85 -6.92 -11.09
N PRO A 85 -11.42 -5.85 -11.80
CA PRO A 85 -12.28 -4.72 -12.17
C PRO A 85 -13.52 -5.13 -12.97
N TRP A 86 -13.45 -6.23 -13.73
CA TRP A 86 -14.55 -6.71 -14.57
C TRP A 86 -15.80 -7.10 -13.77
N LEU A 87 -15.67 -7.32 -12.46
CA LEU A 87 -16.79 -7.65 -11.58
C LEU A 87 -17.28 -6.47 -10.74
N GLU A 88 -16.84 -5.23 -11.03
CA GLU A 88 -17.31 -4.03 -10.34
C GLU A 88 -18.84 -3.89 -10.22
N PRO A 89 -19.64 -4.16 -11.28
CA PRO A 89 -21.10 -4.08 -11.17
C PRO A 89 -21.68 -5.02 -10.11
N LEU A 90 -21.10 -6.21 -9.96
CA LEU A 90 -21.52 -7.20 -8.96
C LEU A 90 -21.21 -6.71 -7.54
N TRP A 91 -20.05 -6.06 -7.35
CA TRP A 91 -19.62 -5.50 -6.08
C TRP A 91 -20.54 -4.39 -5.60
N ASN A 92 -20.84 -3.44 -6.49
CA ASN A 92 -21.69 -2.29 -6.17
C ASN A 92 -23.12 -2.71 -5.81
N PHE A 93 -23.59 -3.86 -6.33
CA PHE A 93 -24.94 -4.35 -6.06
C PHE A 93 -25.05 -5.23 -4.81
N THR A 94 -23.97 -5.93 -4.41
CA THR A 94 -24.04 -6.97 -3.37
C THR A 94 -22.94 -6.87 -2.31
N LEU A 95 -21.68 -7.03 -2.71
CA LEU A 95 -20.57 -7.27 -1.80
C LEU A 95 -20.08 -6.01 -1.08
N ALA A 96 -20.31 -4.82 -1.63
CA ALA A 96 -19.93 -3.54 -1.02
C ALA A 96 -20.62 -3.27 0.32
N PHE A 97 -21.73 -3.97 0.63
CA PHE A 97 -22.40 -3.88 1.93
C PHE A 97 -21.71 -4.68 3.04
N VAL A 98 -20.83 -5.63 2.68
CA VAL A 98 -20.18 -6.56 3.64
C VAL A 98 -18.68 -6.35 3.70
N LEU A 99 -18.05 -6.12 2.55
CA LEU A 99 -16.61 -5.95 2.41
C LEU A 99 -16.30 -4.52 1.97
N GLN A 100 -15.41 -3.86 2.71
CA GLN A 100 -15.02 -2.48 2.41
C GLN A 100 -14.17 -2.40 1.15
N TYR A 101 -13.33 -3.42 0.89
CA TYR A 101 -12.44 -3.46 -0.27
C TYR A 101 -12.29 -4.86 -0.87
N PRO A 102 -12.26 -4.99 -2.22
CA PRO A 102 -12.05 -6.27 -2.90
C PRO A 102 -10.80 -7.04 -2.46
N PHE A 103 -9.66 -6.35 -2.25
CA PHE A 103 -8.39 -7.00 -1.89
C PHE A 103 -8.43 -7.78 -0.56
N GLN A 104 -9.41 -7.53 0.32
CA GLN A 104 -9.59 -8.30 1.55
C GLN A 104 -9.84 -9.79 1.29
N LEU A 105 -10.28 -10.15 0.08
CA LEU A 105 -10.43 -11.53 -0.36
C LEU A 105 -9.08 -12.27 -0.50
N LEU A 106 -7.96 -11.55 -0.58
CA LEU A 106 -6.62 -12.13 -0.77
C LEU A 106 -6.22 -13.06 0.38
N SER A 107 -6.62 -12.73 1.62
CA SER A 107 -6.39 -13.59 2.79
C SER A 107 -7.09 -14.95 2.66
N PHE A 108 -8.30 -14.97 2.08
CA PHE A 108 -9.06 -16.19 1.84
C PHE A 108 -8.49 -17.00 0.66
N VAL A 109 -7.94 -16.33 -0.35
CA VAL A 109 -7.16 -17.00 -1.41
C VAL A 109 -5.95 -17.69 -0.81
N GLY A 110 -5.16 -17.00 0.02
CA GLY A 110 -4.01 -17.57 0.71
C GLY A 110 -4.37 -18.79 1.55
N LEU A 111 -5.47 -18.72 2.31
CA LEU A 111 -5.98 -19.86 3.09
C LEU A 111 -6.37 -21.05 2.22
N ALA A 112 -7.10 -20.83 1.12
CA ALA A 112 -7.49 -21.88 0.20
C ALA A 112 -6.27 -22.58 -0.42
N LEU A 113 -5.25 -21.82 -0.85
CA LEU A 113 -4.03 -22.39 -1.41
C LEU A 113 -3.17 -23.09 -0.35
N ALA A 114 -3.18 -22.65 0.91
CA ALA A 114 -2.53 -23.35 2.01
C ALA A 114 -3.14 -24.75 2.24
N LEU A 115 -4.47 -24.89 2.10
CA LEU A 115 -5.14 -26.20 2.16
C LEU A 115 -4.74 -27.10 0.98
N VAL A 116 -4.53 -26.54 -0.21
CA VAL A 116 -3.99 -27.28 -1.36
C VAL A 116 -2.55 -27.71 -1.10
N ALA A 117 -1.73 -26.84 -0.51
CA ALA A 117 -0.36 -27.16 -0.14
C ALA A 117 -0.31 -28.32 0.86
N GLY A 118 -1.15 -28.31 1.90
CA GLY A 118 -1.26 -29.42 2.85
C GLY A 118 -1.73 -30.73 2.21
N ALA A 119 -2.58 -30.65 1.18
CA ALA A 119 -3.08 -31.82 0.46
C ALA A 119 -1.97 -32.60 -0.29
N LEU A 120 -0.80 -32.00 -0.55
CA LEU A 120 0.34 -32.68 -1.19
C LEU A 120 0.75 -33.96 -0.45
N ILE A 121 0.67 -33.96 0.88
CA ILE A 121 1.01 -35.12 1.72
C ILE A 121 0.11 -36.33 1.39
N ALA A 122 -1.16 -36.08 1.07
CA ALA A 122 -2.13 -37.12 0.69
C ALA A 122 -2.12 -37.43 -0.83
N ILE A 123 -1.55 -36.54 -1.64
CA ILE A 123 -1.39 -36.75 -3.09
C ILE A 123 -0.17 -37.63 -3.36
N ASP A 124 0.94 -37.46 -2.65
CA ASP A 124 2.18 -38.20 -2.89
C ASP A 124 2.94 -38.42 -1.56
N GLU A 125 3.15 -39.69 -1.20
CA GLU A 125 3.72 -40.11 0.08
C GLU A 125 5.13 -39.56 0.32
N ARG A 126 5.87 -39.19 -0.74
CA ARG A 126 7.18 -38.55 -0.61
C ARG A 126 7.11 -37.24 0.18
N PHE A 127 5.98 -36.53 0.10
CA PHE A 127 5.77 -35.31 0.89
C PHE A 127 5.56 -35.57 2.39
N ALA A 128 5.42 -36.82 2.83
CA ALA A 128 5.42 -37.20 4.24
C ALA A 128 6.84 -37.48 4.78
N GLU A 129 7.86 -37.51 3.92
CA GLU A 129 9.25 -37.62 4.37
C GLU A 129 9.71 -36.30 5.01
N ILE A 130 10.49 -36.40 6.10
CA ILE A 130 11.03 -35.25 6.85
C ILE A 130 11.58 -34.12 5.94
N PRO A 131 12.41 -34.37 4.92
CA PRO A 131 12.93 -33.28 4.08
C PRO A 131 11.84 -32.52 3.32
N LEU A 132 10.84 -33.21 2.76
CA LEU A 132 9.77 -32.57 2.00
C LEU A 132 8.71 -31.95 2.92
N LEU A 133 8.44 -32.55 4.08
CA LEU A 133 7.63 -31.93 5.13
C LEU A 133 8.26 -30.63 5.62
N ALA A 134 9.57 -30.64 5.90
CA ALA A 134 10.30 -29.44 6.28
C ALA A 134 10.25 -28.39 5.17
N ALA A 135 10.42 -28.78 3.90
CA ALA A 135 10.28 -27.87 2.77
C ALA A 135 8.88 -27.25 2.66
N LEU A 136 7.81 -28.02 2.94
CA LEU A 136 6.43 -27.54 2.92
C LEU A 136 6.16 -26.41 3.95
N VAL A 137 6.94 -26.37 5.03
CA VAL A 137 6.85 -25.34 6.08
C VAL A 137 7.85 -24.21 5.84
N ILE A 138 9.12 -24.55 5.59
CA ILE A 138 10.22 -23.59 5.48
C ILE A 138 10.07 -22.71 4.24
N VAL A 139 9.65 -23.26 3.10
CA VAL A 139 9.54 -22.48 1.86
C VAL A 139 8.48 -21.37 1.96
N PRO A 140 7.24 -21.64 2.41
CA PRO A 140 6.27 -20.57 2.67
C PRO A 140 6.75 -19.57 3.74
N LEU A 141 7.41 -20.05 4.80
CA LEU A 141 7.92 -19.18 5.87
C LEU A 141 8.99 -18.22 5.35
N LEU A 142 9.97 -18.72 4.58
CA LEU A 142 11.01 -17.89 3.96
C LEU A 142 10.42 -16.94 2.91
N ALA A 143 9.40 -17.37 2.16
CA ALA A 143 8.70 -16.50 1.22
C ALA A 143 7.91 -15.38 1.92
N ALA A 144 7.40 -15.64 3.13
CA ALA A 144 6.70 -14.66 3.95
C ALA A 144 7.65 -13.75 4.73
N TYR A 145 8.90 -14.17 4.97
CA TYR A 145 9.86 -13.46 5.82
C TYR A 145 10.08 -11.98 5.47
N PRO A 146 10.23 -11.57 4.19
CA PRO A 146 10.38 -10.16 3.84
C PRO A 146 9.19 -9.29 4.28
N TYR A 147 7.98 -9.87 4.35
CA TYR A 147 6.76 -9.20 4.78
C TYR A 147 6.56 -9.20 6.29
N LEU A 148 7.34 -10.03 7.02
CA LEU A 148 7.36 -10.07 8.47
C LEU A 148 8.49 -9.22 9.06
N ALA A 149 9.45 -8.80 8.23
CA ALA A 149 10.53 -7.95 8.66
C ALA A 149 9.95 -6.59 9.10
N PRO A 150 10.22 -6.12 10.32
CA PRO A 150 9.84 -4.78 10.70
C PRO A 150 10.55 -3.79 9.77
N GLN A 151 9.77 -2.93 9.12
CA GLN A 151 10.32 -1.77 8.42
C GLN A 151 10.83 -0.81 9.49
N PHE A 152 12.14 -0.83 9.72
CA PHE A 152 12.77 0.16 10.58
C PHE A 152 12.79 1.48 9.83
N LEU A 153 12.20 2.50 10.45
CA LEU A 153 12.32 3.85 9.96
C LEU A 153 13.72 4.33 10.33
N ASP A 154 14.61 4.41 9.34
CA ASP A 154 15.99 4.93 9.50
C ASP A 154 15.94 6.45 9.68
N LEU A 155 15.49 6.86 10.86
CA LEU A 155 15.34 8.25 11.26
C LEU A 155 16.64 8.72 11.87
N ASN A 156 17.53 9.20 11.03
CA ASN A 156 18.68 9.95 11.49
C ASN A 156 18.47 11.42 11.11
N PRO A 157 17.63 12.17 11.85
CA PRO A 157 17.41 13.59 11.56
C PRO A 157 18.75 14.32 11.68
N THR A 158 19.31 14.72 10.54
CA THR A 158 20.67 15.28 10.44
C THR A 158 20.74 16.75 10.88
N GLY A 159 19.60 17.35 11.27
CA GLY A 159 19.48 18.77 11.59
C GLY A 159 18.29 19.11 12.49
N PRO A 160 18.10 20.40 12.81
CA PRO A 160 16.92 20.87 13.55
C PRO A 160 15.64 20.63 12.73
N ALA A 161 14.49 20.60 13.41
CA ALA A 161 13.19 20.52 12.75
C ALA A 161 13.01 21.67 11.74
N LEU A 162 12.44 21.36 10.58
CA LEU A 162 12.12 22.32 9.53
C LEU A 162 11.00 23.28 9.96
N ALA A 163 10.06 22.79 10.76
CA ALA A 163 8.97 23.58 11.35
C ALA A 163 8.34 22.84 12.53
N ILE A 164 7.71 23.58 13.44
CA ILE A 164 6.93 23.08 14.57
C ILE A 164 5.54 23.71 14.52
N PHE A 165 4.52 22.90 14.26
CA PHE A 165 3.14 23.35 14.16
C PHE A 165 2.40 23.20 15.50
N ASN A 166 1.76 24.28 15.97
CA ASN A 166 1.00 24.36 17.23
C ASN A 166 1.76 23.85 18.48
N ASP A 167 3.09 23.83 18.45
CA ASP A 167 3.94 23.17 19.46
C ASP A 167 3.56 21.68 19.71
N GLU A 168 2.88 21.02 18.76
CA GLU A 168 2.45 19.62 18.88
C GLU A 168 3.19 18.69 17.93
N LEU A 169 3.38 19.12 16.69
CA LEU A 169 3.98 18.32 15.62
C LEU A 169 5.18 19.05 15.02
N ALA A 170 6.34 18.42 15.08
CA ALA A 170 7.54 18.88 14.41
C ALA A 170 7.71 18.16 13.07
N LEU A 171 7.92 18.92 12.00
CA LEU A 171 8.42 18.39 10.73
C LEU A 171 9.93 18.28 10.84
N LEU A 172 10.46 17.06 10.86
CA LEU A 172 11.89 16.80 10.97
C LEU A 172 12.61 16.83 9.63
N ASP A 173 11.98 16.27 8.59
CA ASP A 173 12.56 16.20 7.24
C ASP A 173 11.45 16.21 6.19
N ALA A 174 11.79 16.71 5.00
CA ALA A 174 10.92 16.78 3.83
C ALA A 174 11.74 16.47 2.58
N LYS A 175 11.72 15.20 2.17
CA LYS A 175 12.53 14.70 1.07
C LYS A 175 11.71 14.61 -0.20
N ILE A 176 12.16 15.28 -1.27
CA ILE A 176 11.54 15.16 -2.59
C ILE A 176 11.95 13.81 -3.20
N VAL A 177 10.96 12.95 -3.42
CA VAL A 177 11.15 11.63 -4.05
C VAL A 177 11.21 11.79 -5.56
N ARG A 178 10.31 12.59 -6.14
CA ARG A 178 10.22 12.78 -7.60
C ARG A 178 9.29 13.94 -8.01
N PRO A 179 9.55 14.59 -9.17
CA PRO A 179 10.83 14.59 -9.87
C PRO A 179 11.85 15.48 -9.11
N PRO A 180 13.14 15.09 -9.07
CA PRO A 180 14.18 15.96 -8.54
C PRO A 180 14.42 17.17 -9.48
N GLY A 181 14.83 18.30 -8.92
CA GLY A 181 15.12 19.52 -9.67
C GLY A 181 13.87 20.30 -10.11
N VAL A 182 13.96 20.95 -11.27
CA VAL A 182 12.94 21.92 -11.72
C VAL A 182 11.62 21.23 -12.07
N TRP A 183 10.57 21.62 -11.36
CA TRP A 183 9.22 21.15 -11.62
C TRP A 183 8.60 21.83 -12.83
N ARG A 184 7.91 21.04 -13.65
CA ARG A 184 7.22 21.48 -14.85
C ARG A 184 5.73 21.27 -14.72
N HIS A 185 4.93 22.03 -15.46
CA HIS A 185 3.50 21.79 -15.57
C HIS A 185 3.20 20.32 -15.93
N GLY A 186 2.11 19.78 -15.38
CA GLY A 186 1.75 18.36 -15.56
C GLY A 186 2.57 17.37 -14.74
N ALA A 187 3.67 17.78 -14.09
CA ALA A 187 4.43 16.89 -13.21
C ALA A 187 3.64 16.57 -11.93
N THR A 188 3.88 15.38 -11.39
CA THR A 188 3.42 14.99 -10.05
C THR A 188 4.62 15.03 -9.13
N VAL A 189 4.56 15.90 -8.13
CA VAL A 189 5.62 16.07 -7.11
C VAL A 189 5.25 15.21 -5.91
N GLU A 190 6.17 14.34 -5.49
CA GLU A 190 6.01 13.37 -4.41
C GLU A 190 7.07 13.64 -3.33
N LEU A 191 6.64 13.70 -2.08
CA LEU A 191 7.48 13.98 -0.91
C LEU A 191 7.30 12.92 0.17
N ASP A 192 8.41 12.52 0.76
CA ASP A 192 8.45 11.80 2.02
C ASP A 192 8.69 12.79 3.15
N LEU A 193 7.72 12.88 4.06
CA LEU A 193 7.74 13.74 5.23
C LEU A 193 8.02 12.90 6.47
N THR A 194 8.88 13.43 7.33
CA THR A 194 9.13 12.84 8.64
C THR A 194 8.57 13.76 9.72
N TRP A 195 7.59 13.26 10.48
CA TRP A 195 6.96 14.01 11.57
C TRP A 195 7.29 13.42 12.93
N GLN A 196 7.51 14.28 13.92
CA GLN A 196 7.60 13.90 15.33
C GLN A 196 6.51 14.58 16.14
N ALA A 197 5.76 13.80 16.92
CA ALA A 197 4.85 14.33 17.92
C ALA A 197 5.65 14.80 19.14
N LEU A 198 5.74 16.11 19.36
CA LEU A 198 6.38 16.68 20.56
C LEU A 198 5.54 16.39 21.80
N LYS A 199 4.22 16.43 21.66
CA LYS A 199 3.21 16.04 22.65
C LYS A 199 2.07 15.32 21.94
N GLN A 200 1.22 14.62 22.69
CA GLN A 200 0.05 13.99 22.10
C GLN A 200 -0.87 15.07 21.48
N PRO A 201 -1.13 15.04 20.17
CA PRO A 201 -2.00 16.01 19.52
C PRO A 201 -3.41 15.97 20.10
N ASN A 202 -4.00 17.15 20.35
CA ASN A 202 -5.39 17.26 20.81
C ASN A 202 -6.39 17.40 19.64
N ARG A 203 -5.86 17.48 18.42
CA ARG A 203 -6.61 17.62 17.17
C ARG A 203 -6.15 16.57 16.17
N ASP A 204 -7.07 16.17 15.30
CA ASP A 204 -6.75 15.42 14.10
C ASP A 204 -6.31 16.42 13.02
N TYR A 205 -5.11 16.25 12.46
CA TYR A 205 -4.55 17.16 11.48
C TYR A 205 -4.65 16.58 10.06
N THR A 206 -4.83 17.48 9.10
CA THR A 206 -4.70 17.25 7.67
C THR A 206 -3.45 17.99 7.19
N VAL A 207 -2.61 17.32 6.41
CA VAL A 207 -1.47 17.90 5.70
C VAL A 207 -1.99 18.51 4.41
N PHE A 208 -1.56 19.73 4.09
CA PHE A 208 -1.82 20.33 2.80
C PHE A 208 -0.53 20.63 2.07
N MET A 209 -0.56 20.44 0.77
CA MET A 209 0.51 20.77 -0.16
C MET A 209 -0.07 21.66 -1.26
N ARG A 210 0.59 22.77 -1.55
CA ARG A 210 0.20 23.71 -2.61
C ARG A 210 1.37 24.01 -3.53
N MET A 211 1.14 23.81 -4.82
CA MET A 211 2.06 24.21 -5.88
C MET A 211 1.69 25.60 -6.33
N VAL A 212 2.58 26.57 -6.12
CA VAL A 212 2.37 27.97 -6.49
C VAL A 212 3.44 28.44 -7.47
N ASP A 213 3.12 29.40 -8.34
CA ASP A 213 4.12 30.07 -9.17
C ASP A 213 4.79 31.25 -8.45
N GLU A 214 5.72 31.94 -9.13
CA GLU A 214 6.41 33.14 -8.61
C GLU A 214 5.46 34.28 -8.22
N ASN A 215 4.27 34.35 -8.82
CA ASN A 215 3.25 35.35 -8.51
C ASN A 215 2.34 34.92 -7.34
N GLY A 216 2.55 33.72 -6.78
CA GLY A 216 1.72 33.13 -5.74
C GLY A 216 0.42 32.50 -6.26
N THR A 217 0.27 32.33 -7.58
CA THR A 217 -0.91 31.67 -8.16
C THR A 217 -0.81 30.17 -7.93
N GLN A 218 -1.88 29.56 -7.41
CA GLN A 218 -1.93 28.13 -7.17
C GLN A 218 -2.22 27.35 -8.45
N TRP A 219 -1.39 26.35 -8.73
CA TRP A 219 -1.47 25.47 -9.89
C TRP A 219 -1.64 23.99 -9.53
N GLY A 220 -1.62 23.65 -8.26
CA GLY A 220 -1.89 22.29 -7.76
C GLY A 220 -2.09 22.32 -6.26
N ALA A 221 -2.94 21.46 -5.73
CA ALA A 221 -3.10 21.31 -4.29
C ALA A 221 -3.57 19.90 -3.94
N THR A 222 -3.15 19.44 -2.76
CA THR A 222 -3.55 18.18 -2.15
C THR A 222 -3.75 18.39 -0.66
N ASP A 223 -4.84 17.86 -0.12
CA ASP A 223 -5.20 17.93 1.30
C ASP A 223 -5.50 16.52 1.82
N GLU A 224 -4.57 15.97 2.61
CA GLU A 224 -4.65 14.58 3.03
C GLU A 224 -4.28 14.38 4.50
N LYS A 225 -4.96 13.43 5.14
CA LYS A 225 -4.56 13.01 6.49
C LYS A 225 -3.30 12.16 6.39
N PRO A 226 -2.43 12.17 7.43
CA PRO A 226 -1.23 11.35 7.45
C PRO A 226 -1.48 9.88 7.10
N GLN A 227 -0.57 9.29 6.32
CA GLN A 227 -0.62 7.93 5.79
C GLN A 227 -1.92 7.64 5.03
N GLY A 228 -2.37 8.61 4.22
CA GLY A 228 -3.63 8.53 3.46
C GLY A 228 -4.86 8.34 4.36
N GLY A 229 -4.82 8.81 5.61
CA GLY A 229 -5.87 8.67 6.62
C GLY A 229 -5.91 7.34 7.38
N ALA A 230 -4.94 6.45 7.20
CA ALA A 230 -4.79 5.26 8.04
C ALA A 230 -4.40 5.63 9.48
N LEU A 231 -3.72 6.78 9.65
CA LEU A 231 -3.27 7.28 10.91
C LEU A 231 -4.03 8.55 11.30
N SER A 232 -4.71 8.49 12.44
CA SER A 232 -5.22 9.70 13.10
C SER A 232 -4.13 10.27 13.99
N THR A 233 -3.84 11.57 13.88
CA THR A 233 -2.78 12.22 14.68
C THR A 233 -3.11 12.20 16.17
N LEU A 234 -4.38 12.07 16.55
CA LEU A 234 -4.82 11.89 17.94
C LEU A 234 -4.24 10.62 18.61
N LYS A 235 -3.84 9.63 17.81
CA LYS A 235 -3.24 8.37 18.30
C LYS A 235 -1.73 8.48 18.51
N LEU A 236 -1.10 9.56 18.07
CA LEU A 236 0.33 9.76 18.25
C LEU A 236 0.64 10.01 19.73
N GLN A 237 1.57 9.21 20.25
CA GLN A 237 2.13 9.43 21.58
C GLN A 237 3.24 10.49 21.50
N SER A 238 3.51 11.17 22.62
CA SER A 238 4.65 12.07 22.71
C SER A 238 5.95 11.31 22.40
N GLY A 239 6.80 11.90 21.56
CA GLY A 239 8.03 11.33 21.03
C GLY A 239 7.85 10.41 19.81
N ALA A 240 6.61 10.04 19.43
CA ALA A 240 6.38 9.19 18.27
C ALA A 240 6.85 9.89 16.99
N VAL A 241 7.58 9.15 16.15
CA VAL A 241 8.03 9.61 14.85
C VAL A 241 7.37 8.76 13.77
N ILE A 242 6.85 9.40 12.73
CA ILE A 242 6.17 8.77 11.61
C ILE A 242 6.75 9.25 10.29
N SER A 243 6.73 8.35 9.31
CA SER A 243 6.92 8.70 7.89
C SER A 243 5.56 8.81 7.24
N ASP A 244 5.46 9.78 6.35
CA ASP A 244 4.22 10.19 5.72
C ASP A 244 4.51 10.69 4.30
N THR A 245 3.96 10.02 3.30
CA THR A 245 4.23 10.31 1.89
C THR A 245 3.02 11.04 1.30
N HIS A 246 3.26 12.13 0.58
CA HIS A 246 2.23 12.94 -0.06
C HIS A 246 2.61 13.29 -1.48
N SER A 247 1.60 13.45 -2.35
CA SER A 247 1.83 13.85 -3.74
C SER A 247 0.87 14.93 -4.20
N VAL A 248 1.36 15.80 -5.09
CA VAL A 248 0.57 16.89 -5.68
C VAL A 248 0.83 16.99 -7.18
N GLN A 249 -0.23 17.08 -7.96
CA GLN A 249 -0.14 17.25 -9.40
C GLN A 249 -0.18 18.73 -9.77
N ILE A 250 0.76 19.17 -10.60
CA ILE A 250 0.79 20.50 -11.18
C ILE A 250 -0.11 20.53 -12.41
N ASN A 251 -1.02 21.49 -12.49
CA ASN A 251 -1.91 21.65 -13.63
C ASN A 251 -1.11 21.98 -14.91
N LEU A 252 -1.54 21.43 -16.05
CA LEU A 252 -0.96 21.63 -17.37
C LEU A 252 -1.19 23.04 -17.92
N ASP A 253 -2.24 23.73 -17.46
CA ASP A 253 -2.58 25.09 -17.92
C ASP A 253 -1.63 26.17 -17.39
N GLY A 254 -0.73 25.82 -16.47
CA GLY A 254 0.19 26.74 -15.83
C GLY A 254 1.47 27.03 -16.63
N PRO A 255 2.33 27.91 -16.10
CA PRO A 255 3.66 28.19 -16.64
C PRO A 255 4.48 26.90 -16.87
N PRO A 256 5.40 26.86 -17.84
CA PRO A 256 6.20 25.65 -18.09
C PRO A 256 7.05 25.22 -16.89
N GLU A 257 7.48 26.16 -16.04
CA GLU A 257 8.34 25.99 -14.86
C GLU A 257 8.15 27.17 -13.89
N GLY A 258 8.96 27.25 -12.82
CA GLY A 258 8.89 28.33 -11.83
C GLY A 258 7.94 28.05 -10.67
N TYR A 259 7.70 26.78 -10.37
CA TYR A 259 6.84 26.37 -9.27
C TYR A 259 7.60 26.25 -7.94
N HIS A 260 6.89 26.56 -6.87
CA HIS A 260 7.32 26.40 -5.49
C HIS A 260 6.28 25.58 -4.73
N LEU A 261 6.74 24.79 -3.76
CA LEU A 261 5.87 23.96 -2.93
C LEU A 261 5.73 24.62 -1.56
N LEU A 262 4.49 24.85 -1.18
CA LEU A 262 4.11 25.27 0.15
C LEU A 262 3.47 24.09 0.88
N LEU A 263 3.90 23.85 2.11
CA LEU A 263 3.46 22.74 2.94
C LEU A 263 2.99 23.25 4.30
N GLY A 264 1.90 22.71 4.81
CA GLY A 264 1.44 23.00 6.16
C GLY A 264 0.46 21.98 6.71
N LEU A 265 -0.05 22.28 7.90
CA LEU A 265 -1.05 21.47 8.59
C LEU A 265 -2.27 22.32 8.91
N TYR A 266 -3.46 21.71 8.96
CA TYR A 266 -4.63 22.30 9.62
C TYR A 266 -5.39 21.26 10.43
N PRO A 267 -6.03 21.62 11.55
CA PRO A 267 -6.95 20.73 12.23
C PRO A 267 -8.15 20.43 11.33
N THR A 268 -8.41 19.15 11.06
CA THR A 268 -9.50 18.72 10.16
C THR A 268 -10.87 19.29 10.57
N ALA A 269 -11.08 19.51 11.87
CA ALA A 269 -12.33 20.05 12.40
C ALA A 269 -12.55 21.54 12.09
N THR A 270 -11.48 22.35 12.01
CA THR A 270 -11.60 23.80 11.81
C THR A 270 -11.24 24.24 10.40
N GLY A 271 -10.40 23.49 9.69
CA GLY A 271 -9.90 23.86 8.36
C GLY A 271 -8.97 25.09 8.37
N GLN A 272 -8.62 25.61 9.54
CA GLN A 272 -7.73 26.78 9.65
C GLN A 272 -6.27 26.33 9.76
N PRO A 273 -5.35 26.87 8.95
CA PRO A 273 -3.94 26.52 9.01
C PRO A 273 -3.36 26.68 10.42
N ALA A 274 -2.59 25.68 10.84
CA ALA A 274 -1.86 25.68 12.08
C ALA A 274 -0.63 26.60 11.95
N PRO A 275 -0.42 27.55 12.87
CA PRO A 275 0.81 28.33 12.90
C PRO A 275 2.03 27.46 13.23
N THR A 276 3.14 27.80 12.60
CA THR A 276 4.50 27.37 12.95
C THR A 276 5.01 28.16 14.16
N GLU A 277 6.18 27.79 14.68
CA GLU A 277 6.90 28.50 15.73
C GLU A 277 7.26 29.94 15.37
N THR A 278 7.33 30.25 14.07
CA THR A 278 7.58 31.61 13.54
C THR A 278 6.29 32.41 13.30
N GLY A 279 5.12 31.79 13.48
CA GLY A 279 3.81 32.38 13.21
C GLY A 279 3.38 32.30 11.74
N ALA A 280 4.19 31.72 10.85
CA ALA A 280 3.78 31.38 9.50
C ALA A 280 2.76 30.23 9.53
N THR A 281 1.94 30.06 8.51
CA THR A 281 0.97 28.94 8.43
C THR A 281 1.40 27.82 7.50
N GLU A 282 2.50 28.05 6.80
CA GLU A 282 3.07 27.14 5.82
C GLU A 282 4.56 27.40 5.70
N ILE A 283 5.28 26.37 5.26
CA ILE A 283 6.70 26.45 4.94
C ILE A 283 6.90 26.20 3.46
N ARG A 284 7.91 26.85 2.91
CA ARG A 284 8.36 26.60 1.55
C ARG A 284 9.35 25.45 1.57
N ILE A 285 9.08 24.40 0.80
CA ILE A 285 10.03 23.33 0.56
C ILE A 285 10.81 23.69 -0.69
N ASP A 286 12.06 24.09 -0.50
CA ASP A 286 12.96 24.34 -1.61
C ASP A 286 13.44 23.01 -2.22
N GLN A 287 13.75 23.05 -3.51
CA GLN A 287 14.34 21.89 -4.19
C GLN A 287 15.63 21.53 -3.47
N ASN A 288 15.67 20.35 -2.85
CA ASN A 288 16.90 19.83 -2.25
C ASN A 288 17.98 19.84 -3.35
N PRO A 289 19.15 20.48 -3.15
CA PRO A 289 20.18 20.62 -4.18
C PRO A 289 20.72 19.29 -4.69
#